data_AF-A0A973B7U7-F1
#
_entry.id   AF-A0A973B7U7-F1
#
_cell.length_a   1.000
_cell.length_b   1.000
_cell.length_c   1.000
_cell.angle_alpha   90.00
_cell.angle_beta   90.00
_cell.angle_gamma   90.00
#
_symmetry.space_group_name_H-M   'P 1'
#
loop_
_entity.id
_entity.type
_entity.pdbx_description
1 polymer ?
#
loop_
_entity_poly.entity_id
_entity_poly.type
_entity_poly.pdbx_seq_one_letter_code
_entity_poly.pdbx_strand_id
1 'polypeptide(L)' 'MTPFTLKPVNDGSCQLLDAHGQHVGNLKLINARWKFKAIGYGPQGEVIPGGGPLTDRHNTTFARLDAAEIGAGLMQS' A
#
# COMPACT_ATOMS: atom_id res chain seq x y z
N MET A 1 -10.35 -0.22 -13.15
CA MET A 1 -8.98 -0.28 -12.58
C MET A 1 -8.79 0.97 -11.77
N THR A 2 -8.51 0.84 -10.47
CA THR A 2 -8.23 1.99 -9.60
C THR A 2 -6.73 2.21 -9.71
N PRO A 3 -6.23 3.20 -10.48
CA PRO A 3 -4.80 3.40 -10.60
C PRO A 3 -4.23 3.78 -9.24
N PHE A 4 -3.43 2.90 -8.64
CA PHE A 4 -2.67 3.27 -7.47
C PHE A 4 -1.49 4.14 -7.86
N THR A 5 -1.19 5.12 -7.01
CA THR A 5 -0.01 5.97 -7.15
C THR A 5 0.99 5.62 -6.05
N LEU A 6 2.25 5.45 -6.44
CA LEU A 6 3.36 5.25 -5.53
C LEU A 6 4.02 6.59 -5.25
N LYS A 7 4.06 6.98 -3.97
CA LYS A 7 4.75 8.18 -3.50
C LYS A 7 5.93 7.78 -2.61
N PRO A 8 7.18 7.83 -3.13
CA PRO A 8 8.36 7.53 -2.34
C PRO A 8 8.44 8.41 -1.09
N VAL A 9 8.78 7.81 0.04
CA VAL A 9 9.09 8.53 1.29
C VAL A 9 10.60 8.51 1.54
N ASN A 10 11.22 7.36 1.30
CA ASN A 10 12.66 7.13 1.31
C ASN A 10 12.98 5.81 0.59
N ASP A 11 14.27 5.44 0.52
CA ASP A 11 14.75 4.24 -0.20
C ASP A 11 14.11 2.92 0.24
N GLY A 12 13.60 2.85 1.48
CA GLY A 12 12.98 1.65 2.04
C GLY A 12 11.47 1.74 2.26
N SER A 13 10.83 2.85 1.87
CA SER A 13 9.42 3.10 2.17
C SER A 13 8.75 3.95 1.12
N CYS A 14 7.57 3.52 0.69
CA CYS A 14 6.73 4.22 -0.28
C CYS A 14 5.28 4.20 0.18
N GLN A 15 4.58 5.33 0.09
CA GLN A 15 3.14 5.39 0.29
C GLN A 15 2.43 4.86 -0.96
N LEU A 16 1.31 4.19 -0.73
CA LEU A 16 0.36 3.78 -1.76
C LEU A 16 -0.91 4.62 -1.62
N LEU A 17 -1.22 5.37 -2.67
CA LEU A 17 -2.43 6.18 -2.75
C LEU A 17 -3.41 5.53 -3.73
N ASP A 18 -4.70 5.55 -3.42
CA ASP A 18 -5.75 5.14 -4.36
C ASP A 18 -5.98 6.18 -5.46
N ALA A 19 -6.96 5.93 -6.33
CA ALA A 19 -7.28 6.81 -7.46
C ALA A 19 -7.80 8.20 -7.04
N HIS A 20 -8.25 8.35 -5.79
CA HIS A 20 -8.68 9.62 -5.23
C HIS A 20 -7.53 10.33 -4.48
N GLY A 21 -6.33 9.74 -4.49
CA GLY A 21 -5.17 10.24 -3.75
C GLY A 21 -5.21 9.89 -2.25
N GLN A 22 -6.15 9.05 -1.80
CA GLN A 22 -6.22 8.65 -0.41
C GLN A 22 -5.16 7.60 -0.09
N HIS A 23 -4.44 7.79 1.00
CA HIS A 23 -3.44 6.83 1.46
C HIS A 23 -4.11 5.57 2.02
N VAL A 24 -3.76 4.42 1.45
CA VAL A 24 -4.34 3.11 1.80
C VAL A 24 -3.32 2.14 2.41
N GLY A 25 -2.05 2.55 2.46
CA GLY A 25 -0.98 1.76 3.04
C GLY A 25 0.41 2.14 2.54
N ASN A 26 1.42 1.43 3.05
CA ASN A 26 2.80 1.62 2.66
C ASN A 26 3.39 0.34 2.07
N LEU A 27 4.31 0.49 1.13
CA LEU A 27 5.24 -0.55 0.74
C LEU A 27 6.53 -0.32 1.53
N LYS A 28 6.96 -1.32 2.29
CA LYS A 28 8.24 -1.29 3.02
C LYS A 28 9.19 -2.35 2.49
N LEU A 29 10.43 -1.97 2.22
CA LEU A 29 11.48 -2.89 1.80
C LEU A 29 11.98 -3.66 3.04
N ILE A 30 11.75 -4.97 3.07
CA ILE A 30 12.14 -5.87 4.16
C ILE A 30 12.75 -7.12 3.53
N ASN A 31 13.99 -7.46 3.88
CA ASN A 31 14.71 -8.62 3.34
C ASN A 31 14.66 -8.69 1.80
N ALA A 32 14.99 -7.57 1.13
CA ALA A 32 14.96 -7.40 -0.32
C ALA A 32 13.59 -7.61 -1.00
N ARG A 33 12.48 -7.62 -0.24
CA ARG A 33 11.12 -7.68 -0.77
C ARG A 33 10.30 -6.49 -0.31
N TRP A 34 9.48 -5.94 -1.21
CA TRP A 34 8.55 -4.89 -0.87
C TRP A 34 7.30 -5.50 -0.26
N LYS A 35 6.98 -5.15 0.97
CA LYS A 35 5.84 -5.69 1.71
C LYS A 35 4.78 -4.62 1.90
N PHE A 36 3.56 -4.91 1.47
CA PHE A 36 2.42 -4.04 1.70
C PHE A 36 1.99 -4.06 3.16
N LYS A 37 1.80 -2.88 3.72
CA LYS A 37 1.36 -2.61 5.07
C LYS A 37 0.12 -1.71 4.96
N ALA A 38 -1.05 -2.35 4.98
CA ALA A 38 -2.33 -1.66 4.97
C ALA A 38 -2.41 -0.61 6.09
N ILE A 39 -2.99 0.53 5.77
CA ILE A 39 -3.29 1.60 6.74
C ILE A 39 -4.71 2.08 6.47
N GLY A 40 -5.50 2.09 7.54
CA GLY A 40 -6.80 2.75 7.58
C GLY A 40 -6.72 4.07 8.33
N TYR A 41 -7.76 4.87 8.17
CA TYR A 41 -7.99 6.08 8.94
C TYR A 41 -9.37 6.01 9.57
N GLY A 42 -9.48 6.29 10.86
CA GLY A 42 -10.77 6.41 11.53
C GLY A 42 -11.38 7.81 11.39
N PRO A 43 -12.55 8.06 11.97
CA PRO A 43 -13.36 9.26 11.70
C PRO A 43 -12.69 10.58 12.08
N GLN A 44 -11.69 10.58 12.96
CA GLN A 44 -10.96 11.77 13.39
C GLN A 44 -9.55 11.83 12.80
N GLY A 45 -9.25 10.97 11.81
CA GLY A 45 -7.94 10.87 11.18
C GLY A 45 -6.93 10.03 11.96
N GLU A 46 -7.39 9.26 12.96
CA GLU A 46 -6.53 8.31 13.66
C GLU A 46 -5.99 7.25 12.70
N VAL A 47 -4.68 6.99 12.78
CA VAL A 47 -4.04 5.96 11.97
C VAL A 47 -4.39 4.59 12.55
N ILE A 48 -4.89 3.69 11.71
CA ILE A 48 -5.22 2.31 12.05
C ILE A 48 -4.25 1.38 11.28
N PRO A 49 -3.14 0.94 11.90
CA PRO A 49 -2.20 0.03 11.27
C PRO A 49 -2.85 -1.32 10.97
N GLY A 50 -2.68 -1.84 9.76
CA GLY A 50 -3.32 -3.08 9.35
C GLY A 50 -4.85 -2.97 9.26
N GLY A 51 -5.40 -1.76 9.14
CA GLY A 51 -6.81 -1.53 8.83
C GLY A 51 -7.01 -0.95 7.43
N GLY A 52 -8.24 -0.53 7.15
CA GLY A 52 -8.61 0.17 5.92
C GLY A 52 -9.04 -0.76 4.76
N PRO A 53 -9.26 -0.18 3.56
CA PRO A 53 -9.89 -0.88 2.43
C PRO A 53 -9.11 -2.08 1.90
N LEU A 54 -7.81 -2.18 2.19
CA LEU A 54 -6.92 -3.24 1.70
C LEU A 54 -6.37 -4.09 2.84
N THR A 55 -7.09 -4.20 3.97
CA THR A 55 -6.65 -4.95 5.14
C THR A 55 -6.33 -6.42 4.83
N ASP A 56 -7.15 -7.07 4.00
CA ASP A 56 -6.97 -8.48 3.61
C ASP A 56 -5.72 -8.72 2.77
N ARG A 57 -5.12 -7.65 2.24
CA ARG A 57 -3.87 -7.68 1.47
C ARG A 57 -2.66 -7.34 2.30
N HIS A 58 -2.85 -7.11 3.61
CA HIS A 58 -1.74 -6.82 4.51
C HIS A 58 -0.70 -7.93 4.39
N ASN A 59 0.57 -7.56 4.34
CA ASN A 59 1.72 -8.44 4.12
C ASN A 59 1.91 -9.02 2.71
N THR A 60 1.08 -8.69 1.70
CA THR A 60 1.37 -9.05 0.30
C THR A 60 2.75 -8.53 -0.10
N THR A 61 3.53 -9.37 -0.77
CA THR A 61 4.93 -9.06 -1.13
C THR A 61 5.12 -8.94 -2.62
N PHE A 62 5.99 -8.01 -3.01
CA PHE A 62 6.36 -7.72 -4.39
C PHE A 62 7.87 -7.76 -4.55
N ALA A 63 8.34 -8.14 -5.73
CA ALA A 63 9.76 -8.17 -6.04
C ALA A 63 10.31 -6.76 -6.34
N ARG A 64 9.46 -5.90 -6.92
CA ARG A 64 9.81 -4.54 -7.33
C ARG A 64 8.74 -3.55 -6.91
N LEU A 65 9.15 -2.29 -6.80
CA LEU A 65 8.25 -1.17 -6.52
C LEU A 65 7.65 -0.68 -7.84
N ASP A 66 6.69 -1.45 -8.38
CA ASP A 66 6.03 -1.19 -9.66
C ASP A 66 4.52 -1.01 -9.44
N ALA A 67 3.96 0.13 -9.88
CA ALA A 67 2.57 0.47 -9.60
C ALA A 67 1.57 -0.49 -10.27
N ALA A 68 1.89 -1.03 -11.44
CA ALA A 68 1.01 -1.94 -12.16
C ALA A 68 1.01 -3.35 -11.52
N GLU A 69 2.19 -3.88 -11.16
CA GLU A 69 2.32 -5.15 -10.44
C GLU A 69 1.64 -5.07 -9.07
N ILE A 70 1.88 -3.99 -8.33
CA ILE A 70 1.27 -3.77 -7.03
C ILE A 70 -0.24 -3.66 -7.16
N GLY A 71 -0.74 -2.86 -8.11
CA GLY A 71 -2.17 -2.73 -8.33
C GLY A 71 -2.84 -4.05 -8.70
N ALA A 72 -2.23 -4.82 -9.60
CA ALA A 72 -2.73 -6.16 -9.93
C ALA A 72 -2.75 -7.08 -8.70
N GLY A 73 -1.67 -7.12 -7.89
CA GLY A 73 -1.60 -7.97 -6.70
C GLY A 73 -2.60 -7.61 -5.60
N LEU A 74 -2.89 -6.32 -5.43
CA LEU A 74 -3.80 -5.85 -4.38
C LEU A 74 -5.27 -5.88 -4.79
N MET A 75 -5.58 -5.90 -6.09
CA MET A 75 -6.96 -5.92 -6.61
C MET A 75 -7.49 -7.31 -6.97
N GLN A 76 -6.66 -8.36 -6.97
CA GLN A 76 -7.09 -9.71 -7.33
C GLN A 76 -7.99 -10.33 -6.25
N SER A 77 -9.31 -10.22 -6.36
CA SER A 77 -10.31 -10.88 -5.49
C SER A 77 -10.04 -12.36 -5.26
#